data_AF-E1TDE0-F1
#
_entry.id   AF-E1TDE0-F1
#
_cell.length_a   1.000
_cell.length_b   1.000
_cell.length_c   1.000
_cell.angle_alpha   90.00
_cell.angle_beta   90.00
_cell.angle_gamma   90.00
#
_symmetry.space_group_name_H-M   'P 1'
#
loop_
_entity.id
_entity.type
_entity.pdbx_description
1 polymer ?
#
loop_
_entity_poly.entity_id
_entity_poly.type
_entity_poly.pdbx_seq_one_letter_code
_entity_poly.pdbx_strand_id
1 'polypeptide(L)'
;MEFDSDWLTLGRHRVCLRSPGGFPTESMRTAVDVIRIAIENNMSARARLVDVAVREEKSYDISVGTTFAEDRLCAPQLESAIATVLGLLPAQVRIFVTVVTQEEVDLHFGVYERMLAEKISGLPPIRRNGDALSAHLDADALTR
;
A
#
# COMPACT_ATOMS: atom_id res chain seq x y z
N MET A 1 -9.86 19.75 -1.56
CA MET A 1 -10.00 18.37 -1.04
C MET A 1 -8.91 17.57 -1.75
N GLU A 2 -7.75 17.39 -1.12
CA GLU A 2 -6.66 16.60 -1.70
C GLU A 2 -6.93 15.13 -1.39
N PHE A 3 -7.62 14.45 -2.31
CA PHE A 3 -7.67 13.00 -2.34
C PHE A 3 -6.57 12.54 -3.28
N ASP A 4 -5.49 12.01 -2.72
CA ASP A 4 -4.31 11.53 -3.43
C ASP A 4 -4.15 10.01 -3.31
N SER A 5 -5.10 9.31 -2.71
CA SER A 5 -5.01 7.87 -2.46
C SER A 5 -6.35 7.15 -2.63
N ASP A 6 -6.27 5.90 -3.09
CA ASP A 6 -7.42 5.00 -3.22
C ASP A 6 -7.04 3.58 -2.77
N TRP A 7 -7.96 2.89 -2.11
CA TRP A 7 -7.76 1.51 -1.68
C TRP A 7 -8.39 0.56 -2.69
N LEU A 8 -7.56 -0.20 -3.40
CA LEU A 8 -8.01 -1.18 -4.40
C LEU A 8 -8.03 -2.58 -3.78
N THR A 9 -9.18 -3.25 -3.81
CA THR A 9 -9.28 -4.67 -3.48
C THR A 9 -8.99 -5.49 -4.73
N LEU A 10 -7.82 -6.12 -4.78
CA LEU A 10 -7.33 -6.90 -5.91
C LEU A 10 -7.11 -8.35 -5.48
N GLY A 11 -8.05 -9.22 -5.83
CA GLY A 11 -8.01 -10.63 -5.43
C GLY A 11 -8.01 -10.79 -3.91
N ARG A 12 -6.91 -11.32 -3.34
CA ARG A 12 -6.74 -11.52 -1.89
C ARG A 12 -6.08 -10.35 -1.17
N HIS A 13 -5.67 -9.31 -1.91
CA HIS A 13 -4.88 -8.19 -1.40
C HIS A 13 -5.67 -6.89 -1.50
N ARG A 14 -5.47 -5.99 -0.54
CA ARG A 14 -5.92 -4.61 -0.59
C ARG A 14 -4.69 -3.72 -0.67
N VAL A 15 -4.61 -2.98 -1.76
CA VAL A 15 -3.44 -2.17 -2.12
C VAL A 15 -3.80 -0.71 -2.00
N CYS A 16 -2.95 0.08 -1.33
CA CYS A 16 -3.05 1.52 -1.37
C CYS A 16 -2.42 2.03 -2.67
N LEU A 17 -3.19 2.70 -3.52
CA LEU A 17 -2.69 3.37 -4.72
C LEU A 17 -2.67 4.87 -4.47
N ARG A 18 -1.48 5.46 -4.41
CA ARG A 18 -1.29 6.90 -4.27
C ARG A 18 -0.99 7.56 -5.60
N SER A 19 -1.63 8.68 -5.90
CA SER A 19 -1.50 9.45 -7.14
C SER A 19 -1.35 10.95 -6.82
N PRO A 20 -0.31 11.62 -7.33
CA PRO A 20 -0.15 13.05 -7.16
C PRO A 20 -1.22 13.77 -7.98
N GLY A 21 -1.98 14.66 -7.34
CA GLY A 21 -2.91 15.55 -8.03
C GLY A 21 -4.31 14.99 -8.31
N GLY A 22 -4.75 13.94 -7.63
CA GLY A 22 -6.16 13.52 -7.63
C GLY A 22 -6.37 12.01 -7.64
N PHE A 23 -7.61 11.61 -7.99
CA PHE A 23 -8.00 10.21 -8.03
C PHE A 23 -7.17 9.41 -9.03
N PRO A 24 -6.76 8.19 -8.69
CA PRO A 24 -6.02 7.35 -9.62
C PRO A 24 -6.78 7.11 -10.92
N THR A 25 -6.09 7.30 -12.04
CA THR A 25 -6.68 7.06 -13.37
C THR A 25 -6.85 5.56 -13.63
N GLU A 26 -7.66 5.19 -14.61
CA GLU A 26 -7.80 3.80 -15.05
C GLU A 26 -6.43 3.19 -15.43
N SER A 27 -5.59 3.94 -16.13
CA SER A 27 -4.23 3.50 -16.49
C SER A 27 -3.35 3.17 -15.27
N MET A 28 -3.51 3.91 -14.17
CA MET A 28 -2.81 3.63 -12.91
C MET A 28 -3.35 2.36 -12.26
N ARG A 29 -4.67 2.13 -12.29
CA ARG A 29 -5.29 0.90 -11.76
C ARG A 29 -4.83 -0.33 -12.54
N THR A 30 -4.80 -0.24 -13.88
CA THR A 30 -4.24 -1.30 -14.74
C THR A 30 -2.77 -1.58 -14.43
N ALA A 31 -1.96 -0.53 -14.19
CA ALA A 31 -0.57 -0.72 -13.79
C ALA A 31 -0.45 -1.47 -12.46
N VAL A 32 -1.27 -1.14 -11.46
CA VAL A 32 -1.31 -1.87 -10.18
C VAL A 32 -1.70 -3.33 -10.38
N ASP A 33 -2.65 -3.64 -11.27
CA ASP A 33 -3.03 -5.02 -11.58
C ASP A 33 -1.86 -5.82 -12.16
N VAL A 34 -1.12 -5.23 -13.12
CA VAL A 34 0.09 -5.84 -13.68
C VAL A 34 1.15 -6.09 -12.61
N ILE A 35 1.40 -5.08 -11.76
CA ILE A 35 2.36 -5.17 -10.66
C ILE A 35 1.97 -6.30 -9.70
N ARG A 36 0.70 -6.37 -9.31
CA ARG A 36 0.19 -7.43 -8.44
C ARG A 36 0.47 -8.81 -9.04
N ILE A 37 0.10 -9.03 -10.30
CA ILE A 37 0.31 -10.33 -10.97
C ILE A 37 1.79 -10.68 -11.00
N ALA A 38 2.67 -9.70 -11.27
CA ALA A 38 4.11 -9.92 -11.28
C ALA A 38 4.63 -10.36 -9.91
N ILE A 39 4.20 -9.71 -8.82
CA ILE A 39 4.59 -10.09 -7.45
C ILE A 39 4.04 -11.47 -7.09
N GLU A 40 2.75 -11.73 -7.30
CA GLU A 40 2.10 -13.00 -6.93
C GLU A 40 2.72 -14.23 -7.60
N ASN A 41 3.26 -14.08 -8.81
CA ASN A 41 3.81 -15.20 -9.58
C ASN A 41 5.32 -15.38 -9.45
N ASN A 42 6.06 -14.38 -8.96
CA ASN A 42 7.52 -14.41 -8.94
C ASN A 42 8.15 -14.26 -7.55
N MET A 43 7.35 -13.91 -6.53
CA MET A 43 7.77 -13.90 -5.13
C MET A 43 7.10 -15.03 -4.36
N SER A 44 7.60 -15.29 -3.15
CA SER A 44 6.99 -16.24 -2.22
C SER A 44 5.49 -15.97 -2.02
N ALA A 45 4.71 -17.03 -1.78
CA ALA A 45 3.28 -16.91 -1.43
C ALA A 45 3.04 -16.08 -0.14
N ARG A 46 4.11 -15.78 0.62
CA ARG A 46 4.08 -14.95 1.81
C ARG A 46 4.47 -13.49 1.52
N ALA A 47 4.84 -13.15 0.29
CA ALA A 47 5.01 -11.78 -0.18
C ALA A 47 3.65 -11.15 -0.51
N ARG A 48 3.49 -9.87 -0.17
CA ARG A 48 2.25 -9.12 -0.39
C ARG A 48 2.57 -7.73 -0.89
N LEU A 49 1.85 -7.31 -1.93
CA LEU A 49 1.83 -5.92 -2.37
C LEU A 49 1.06 -5.08 -1.35
N VAL A 50 1.69 -4.03 -0.84
CA VAL A 50 1.15 -3.19 0.24
C VAL A 50 0.69 -1.85 -0.30
N ASP A 51 1.55 -1.23 -1.10
CA ASP A 51 1.37 0.13 -1.57
C ASP A 51 2.03 0.31 -2.94
N VAL A 52 1.38 1.12 -3.77
CA VAL A 52 1.91 1.61 -5.04
C VAL A 52 1.76 3.12 -5.05
N ALA A 53 2.89 3.83 -4.98
CA ALA A 53 2.94 5.27 -5.10
C ALA A 53 3.34 5.66 -6.51
N VAL A 54 2.40 6.27 -7.24
CA VAL A 54 2.70 6.95 -8.49
C VAL A 54 3.42 8.25 -8.16
N ARG A 55 4.47 8.56 -8.91
CA ARG A 55 5.21 9.82 -8.88
C ARG A 55 5.01 10.55 -10.19
N GLU A 56 5.76 11.63 -10.39
CA GLU A 56 5.79 12.35 -11.66
C GLU A 56 6.13 11.43 -12.84
N GLU A 57 5.59 11.78 -14.00
CA GLU A 57 5.89 11.12 -15.29
C GLU A 57 5.66 9.60 -15.31
N LYS A 58 4.66 9.09 -14.58
CA LYS A 58 4.33 7.65 -14.49
C LYS A 58 5.46 6.79 -13.92
N SER A 59 6.19 7.32 -12.93
CA SER A 59 7.11 6.50 -12.13
C SER A 59 6.37 5.85 -10.95
N TYR A 60 6.73 4.63 -10.59
CA TYR A 60 6.07 3.81 -9.58
C TYR A 60 7.06 3.35 -8.51
N ASP A 61 6.77 3.69 -7.26
CA ASP A 61 7.40 3.09 -6.09
C ASP A 61 6.45 2.04 -5.51
N ILE A 62 6.92 0.80 -5.43
CA ILE A 62 6.14 -0.37 -5.07
C ILE A 62 6.67 -0.90 -3.73
N SER A 63 5.81 -0.98 -2.72
CA SER A 63 6.19 -1.54 -1.41
C SER A 63 5.65 -2.95 -1.26
N VAL A 64 6.55 -3.90 -0.99
CA VAL A 64 6.22 -5.30 -0.77
C VAL A 64 6.64 -5.71 0.64
N GLY A 65 5.69 -6.29 1.38
CA GLY A 65 5.97 -6.94 2.66
C GLY A 65 6.09 -8.45 2.44
N THR A 66 7.17 -9.06 2.91
CA THR A 66 7.37 -10.51 2.82
C THR A 66 7.94 -11.08 4.11
N THR A 67 7.74 -12.37 4.34
CA THR A 67 8.41 -13.10 5.43
C THR A 67 9.57 -13.98 4.92
N PHE A 68 9.92 -13.85 3.65
CA PHE A 68 10.97 -14.60 2.98
C PHE A 68 11.99 -13.65 2.37
N ALA A 69 13.21 -13.63 2.91
CA ALA A 69 14.19 -12.59 2.59
C ALA A 69 14.74 -12.68 1.16
N GLU A 70 14.72 -13.88 0.60
CA GLU A 70 15.19 -14.22 -0.74
C GLU A 70 14.33 -13.57 -1.84
N ASP A 71 13.10 -13.13 -1.53
CA ASP A 71 12.29 -12.33 -2.46
C ASP A 71 12.96 -11.01 -2.86
N ARG A 72 13.95 -10.53 -2.08
CA ARG A 72 14.79 -9.39 -2.47
C ARG A 72 15.61 -9.65 -3.72
N LEU A 73 15.94 -10.91 -3.99
CA LEU A 73 16.82 -11.29 -5.10
C LEU A 73 16.13 -11.19 -6.45
N CYS A 74 14.80 -11.31 -6.51
CA CYS A 74 14.03 -11.20 -7.75
C CYS A 74 13.50 -9.79 -8.03
N ALA A 75 13.56 -8.87 -7.05
CA ALA A 75 13.04 -7.51 -7.18
C ALA A 75 13.63 -6.73 -8.37
N PRO A 76 14.96 -6.71 -8.63
CA PRO A 76 15.51 -5.96 -9.76
C PRO A 76 15.06 -6.50 -11.14
N GLN A 77 14.91 -7.82 -11.27
CA GLN A 77 14.41 -8.42 -12.51
C GLN A 77 12.91 -8.10 -12.69
N LEU A 78 12.14 -8.11 -11.60
CA LEU A 78 10.74 -7.72 -11.60
C LEU A 78 10.53 -6.25 -11.97
N GLU A 79 11.34 -5.33 -11.44
CA GLU A 79 11.34 -3.90 -11.82
C GLU A 79 11.48 -3.75 -13.35
N SER A 80 12.49 -4.43 -13.92
CA SER A 80 12.76 -4.38 -15.36
C SER A 80 11.63 -4.98 -16.19
N ALA A 81 11.07 -6.11 -15.76
CA ALA A 81 9.97 -6.78 -16.46
C ALA A 81 8.68 -5.95 -16.41
N ILE A 82 8.32 -5.41 -15.25
CA ILE A 82 7.16 -4.54 -15.07
C ILE A 82 7.31 -3.28 -15.91
N ALA A 83 8.47 -2.61 -15.87
CA ALA A 83 8.73 -1.44 -16.70
C ALA A 83 8.53 -1.75 -18.18
N THR A 84 9.04 -2.89 -18.66
CA THR A 84 8.87 -3.33 -20.04
C THR A 84 7.40 -3.53 -20.41
N VAL A 85 6.62 -4.21 -19.58
CA VAL A 85 5.19 -4.46 -19.83
C VAL A 85 4.37 -3.16 -19.84
N LEU A 86 4.73 -2.20 -18.99
CA LEU A 86 4.06 -0.91 -18.89
C LEU A 86 4.55 0.12 -19.93
N GLY A 87 5.56 -0.21 -20.73
CA GLY A 87 6.17 0.71 -21.69
C GLY A 87 6.93 1.88 -21.02
N LEU A 88 7.54 1.61 -19.86
CA LEU A 88 8.30 2.58 -19.04
C LEU A 88 9.80 2.29 -19.10
N LEU A 89 10.60 3.26 -18.71
CA LEU A 89 12.02 3.06 -18.48
C LEU A 89 12.24 2.25 -17.19
N PRO A 90 13.27 1.40 -17.10
CA PRO A 90 13.56 0.64 -15.87
C PRO A 90 13.70 1.53 -14.62
N ALA A 91 14.24 2.74 -14.77
CA ALA A 91 14.39 3.69 -13.67
C ALA A 91 13.05 4.24 -13.11
N GLN A 92 11.95 4.04 -13.84
CA GLN A 92 10.61 4.50 -13.44
C GLN A 92 9.86 3.45 -12.61
N VAL A 93 10.43 2.28 -12.34
CA VAL A 93 9.81 1.27 -11.48
C VAL A 93 10.80 0.87 -10.40
N ARG A 94 10.43 1.02 -9.13
CA ARG A 94 11.25 0.64 -7.98
C ARG A 94 10.46 -0.18 -6.99
N ILE A 95 11.02 -1.31 -6.57
CA ILE A 95 10.40 -2.25 -5.62
C ILE A 95 11.20 -2.24 -4.32
N PHE A 96 10.52 -1.90 -3.23
CA PHE A 96 11.05 -1.93 -1.87
C PHE A 96 10.53 -3.16 -1.14
N VAL A 97 11.42 -4.12 -0.87
CA VAL A 97 11.06 -5.38 -0.18
C VAL A 97 11.41 -5.30 1.30
N THR A 98 10.38 -5.22 2.13
CA THR A 98 10.48 -5.23 3.59
C THR A 98 10.24 -6.64 4.12
N VAL A 99 11.23 -7.19 4.83
CA VAL A 99 11.11 -8.50 5.48
C VAL A 99 10.49 -8.31 6.86
N VAL A 100 9.43 -9.06 7.14
CA VAL A 100 8.65 -9.05 8.37
C VAL A 100 8.56 -10.47 8.93
N THR A 101 8.26 -10.61 10.21
CA THR A 101 8.08 -11.92 10.88
C THR A 101 6.69 -12.50 10.61
N GLN A 102 6.52 -13.82 10.78
CA GLN A 102 5.21 -14.46 10.64
C GLN A 102 4.22 -14.01 11.73
N GLU A 103 4.71 -13.74 12.94
CA GLU A 103 3.90 -13.24 14.06
C GLU A 103 3.33 -11.85 13.75
N GLU A 104 4.13 -10.95 13.16
CA GLU A 104 3.66 -9.64 12.69
C GLU A 104 2.52 -9.78 11.66
N VAL A 105 2.60 -10.80 10.81
CA VAL A 105 1.58 -11.14 9.81
C VAL A 105 0.30 -11.72 10.43
N ASP A 106 0.43 -12.65 11.39
CA ASP A 106 -0.69 -13.42 11.94
C ASP A 106 -1.57 -12.60 12.91
N LEU A 107 -1.01 -11.63 13.63
CA LEU A 107 -1.74 -10.78 14.58
C LEU A 107 -2.74 -9.78 13.93
N HIS A 108 -2.69 -9.56 12.60
CA HIS A 108 -3.25 -8.35 11.99
C HIS A 108 -4.03 -8.57 10.67
N PHE A 109 -4.73 -9.70 10.50
CA PHE A 109 -5.62 -9.92 9.36
C PHE A 109 -6.62 -8.75 9.18
N GLY A 110 -6.52 -8.03 8.06
CA GLY A 110 -7.35 -6.86 7.70
C GLY A 110 -6.88 -5.49 8.20
N VAL A 111 -5.97 -5.45 9.19
CA VAL A 111 -5.40 -4.22 9.78
C VAL A 111 -3.97 -3.96 9.29
N TYR A 112 -3.27 -5.00 8.83
CA TYR A 112 -1.87 -4.96 8.40
C TYR A 112 -1.59 -4.05 7.20
N GLU A 113 -2.44 -4.02 6.17
CA GLU A 113 -2.21 -3.17 5.00
C GLU A 113 -2.23 -1.68 5.36
N ARG A 114 -3.06 -1.30 6.33
CA ARG A 114 -3.14 0.07 6.85
C ARG A 114 -1.97 0.40 7.77
N MET A 115 -1.64 -0.46 8.74
CA MET A 115 -0.51 -0.21 9.65
C MET A 115 0.86 -0.30 8.96
N LEU A 116 1.02 -1.15 7.94
CA LEU A 116 2.24 -1.21 7.16
C LEU A 116 2.35 0.00 6.22
N ALA A 117 1.24 0.45 5.61
CA ALA A 117 1.21 1.72 4.90
C ALA A 117 1.52 2.92 5.83
N GLU A 118 1.00 2.93 7.06
CA GLU A 118 1.32 3.93 8.10
C GLU A 118 2.81 3.87 8.51
N LYS A 119 3.36 2.68 8.76
CA LYS A 119 4.77 2.47 9.16
C LYS A 119 5.77 2.78 8.05
N ILE A 120 5.42 2.52 6.79
CA ILE A 120 6.29 2.74 5.62
C ILE A 120 6.11 4.15 5.03
N SER A 121 4.92 4.75 5.15
CA SER A 121 4.56 5.99 4.42
C SER A 121 4.23 7.18 5.32
N GLY A 122 4.24 7.04 6.64
CA GLY A 122 3.99 8.16 7.58
C GLY A 122 2.57 8.73 7.53
N LEU A 123 1.58 7.95 7.07
CA LEU A 123 0.20 8.39 6.95
C LEU A 123 -0.46 8.54 8.34
N PRO A 124 -1.35 9.54 8.55
CA PRO A 124 -2.06 9.71 9.80
C PRO A 124 -3.05 8.55 10.05
N PRO A 125 -3.19 8.07 11.30
CA PRO A 125 -4.09 6.97 11.61
C PRO A 125 -5.54 7.36 11.35
N ILE A 126 -6.28 6.46 10.71
CA ILE A 126 -7.73 6.63 10.50
C ILE A 126 -8.40 6.61 11.88
N ARG A 127 -9.04 7.73 12.28
CA ARG A 127 -9.88 7.76 13.47
C ARG A 127 -10.97 6.69 13.32
N ARG A 128 -10.93 5.70 14.21
CA ARG A 128 -12.00 4.71 14.37
C ARG A 128 -13.26 5.51 14.68
N ASN A 129 -14.22 5.54 13.74
CA ASN A 129 -15.57 6.02 14.03
C ASN A 129 -16.15 5.09 15.11
N GLY A 130 -16.05 5.54 16.35
CA GLY A 130 -16.33 4.78 17.57
C GLY A 130 -16.22 5.64 18.83
N ASP A 131 -15.34 6.66 18.83
CA ASP A 131 -15.21 7.60 19.95
C ASP A 131 -16.03 8.88 19.77
N ALA A 132 -17.23 8.76 19.20
CA ALA A 132 -18.21 9.85 19.12
C ALA A 132 -19.34 9.70 20.14
N LEU A 133 -19.08 9.07 21.29
CA LEU A 133 -20.11 8.85 22.33
C LEU A 133 -19.63 9.04 23.78
N SER A 134 -18.53 9.76 24.02
CA SER A 134 -18.08 10.09 25.38
C SER A 134 -17.77 11.56 25.63
N ALA A 135 -18.28 12.47 24.79
CA ALA A 135 -18.10 13.92 24.99
C ALA A 135 -19.43 14.69 25.18
N HIS A 136 -20.44 14.08 25.82
CA HIS A 136 -21.68 14.78 26.17
C HIS A 136 -22.18 14.62 27.62
N LEU A 137 -21.32 14.19 28.54
CA LEU A 137 -21.59 14.29 29.96
C LEU A 137 -20.43 15.05 30.58
N ASP A 138 -20.53 16.38 30.60
CA ASP A 138 -19.89 17.29 31.59
C ASP A 138 -20.06 18.76 31.13
N ALA A 139 -21.32 19.18 30.94
CA ALA A 139 -21.63 20.60 30.69
C ALA A 139 -22.92 21.05 31.37
N ASP A 140 -23.32 20.40 32.48
CA ASP A 140 -24.51 20.79 33.25
C ASP A 140 -24.25 20.86 34.76
N ALA A 141 -23.06 21.34 35.13
CA ALA A 141 -22.72 21.63 36.53
C ALA A 141 -21.90 22.91 36.64
N LEU A 142 -22.39 24.02 36.07
CA LEU A 142 -21.87 25.37 36.39
C LEU A 142 -22.79 26.50 35.92
N THR A 143 -24.07 26.49 36.34
CA THR A 143 -24.80 27.76 36.51
C THR A 143 -25.85 27.66 37.61
N ARG A 144 -25.51 28.29 38.75
CA ARG A 144 -26.40 28.79 39.84
C ARG A 144 -27.27 27.80 40.60
#